data_AF-A0A847LXH6-F1
#
_entry.id   AF-A0A847LXH6-F1
#
_cell.length_a   1.000
_cell.length_b   1.000
_cell.length_c   1.000
_cell.angle_alpha   90.00
_cell.angle_beta   90.00
_cell.angle_gamma   90.00
#
_symmetry.space_group_name_H-M   'P 1'
#
loop_
_entity.id
_entity.type
_entity.pdbx_description
1 polymer ?
#
loop_
_entity_poly.entity_id
_entity_poly.type
_entity_poly.pdbx_seq_one_letter_code
_entity_poly.pdbx_strand_id
1 'polypeptide(L)'
;MALTHIEKLIAKAILDYELIQPGDRILLGASGGKDSTTLAWALGRRKKWNAPAFELSALRIASDVPGGGMGSAAAQRLAALYEEWGIPLHTLEVPIVERLKPGQRMNCYWCSTQRRTELLRYAMDKGCNKIA
;
A
#
# COMPACT_ATOMS: atom_id res chain seq x y z
N MET A 1 -24.20 0.93 -9.97
CA MET A 1 -23.90 1.47 -8.62
C MET A 1 -23.32 2.87 -8.82
N ALA A 2 -23.87 3.90 -8.19
CA ALA A 2 -23.39 5.27 -8.35
C ALA A 2 -22.01 5.46 -7.70
N LEU A 3 -21.18 6.33 -8.29
CA LEU A 3 -19.90 6.71 -7.71
C LEU A 3 -20.07 7.59 -6.48
N THR A 4 -19.30 7.29 -5.43
CA THR A 4 -19.12 8.15 -4.27
C THR A 4 -18.36 9.44 -4.64
N HIS A 5 -18.40 10.44 -3.76
CA HIS A 5 -17.63 11.67 -3.94
C HIS A 5 -16.12 11.41 -4.03
N ILE A 6 -15.60 10.51 -3.20
CA ILE A 6 -14.18 10.13 -3.19
C ILE A 6 -13.77 9.45 -4.50
N GLU A 7 -14.57 8.50 -5.00
CA GLU A 7 -14.29 7.84 -6.28
C GLU A 7 -14.25 8.83 -7.45
N LYS A 8 -15.12 9.86 -7.45
CA LYS A 8 -15.11 10.92 -8.48
C LYS A 8 -13.83 11.76 -8.41
N LEU A 9 -13.39 12.14 -7.22
CA LEU A 9 -12.14 12.89 -7.02
C LEU A 9 -10.92 12.07 -7.44
N ILE A 10 -10.86 10.79 -7.06
CA ILE A 10 -9.80 9.87 -7.46
C ILE A 10 -9.79 9.69 -8.98
N ALA A 11 -10.95 9.46 -9.60
CA ALA A 11 -11.05 9.33 -11.05
C ALA A 11 -10.58 10.59 -11.78
N LYS A 12 -10.96 11.77 -11.28
CA LYS A 12 -10.50 13.07 -11.80
C LYS A 12 -8.98 13.20 -11.69
N ALA A 13 -8.39 12.92 -10.53
CA ALA A 13 -6.95 12.99 -10.34
C ALA A 13 -6.17 12.01 -11.25
N ILE A 14 -6.68 10.79 -11.41
CA ILE A 14 -6.06 9.80 -12.32
C ILE A 14 -6.05 10.33 -13.76
N LEU A 15 -7.14 10.97 -14.20
CA LEU A 15 -7.25 11.53 -15.55
C LEU A 15 -6.42 12.80 -15.73
N ASP A 16 -6.53 13.76 -14.81
CA ASP A 16 -5.87 15.07 -14.91
C ASP A 16 -4.33 14.96 -14.88
N TYR A 17 -3.80 13.95 -14.17
CA TYR A 17 -2.34 13.77 -13.99
C TYR A 17 -1.81 12.46 -14.60
N GLU A 18 -2.63 11.75 -15.38
CA GLU A 18 -2.25 10.49 -16.05
C GLU A 18 -1.61 9.46 -15.10
N LEU A 19 -2.10 9.39 -13.85
CA LEU A 19 -1.47 8.62 -12.77
C LEU A 19 -1.46 7.12 -13.03
N ILE A 20 -2.44 6.62 -13.79
CA ILE A 20 -2.55 5.21 -14.16
C ILE A 20 -2.67 5.12 -15.69
N GLN A 21 -1.82 4.28 -16.27
CA GLN A 21 -1.70 4.01 -17.69
C GLN A 21 -1.93 2.52 -17.96
N PRO A 22 -2.33 2.15 -19.20
CA PRO A 22 -2.48 0.75 -19.57
C PRO A 22 -1.20 -0.06 -19.33
N GLY A 23 -1.33 -1.21 -18.68
CA GLY A 23 -0.22 -2.12 -18.37
C GLY A 23 0.50 -1.84 -17.06
N ASP A 24 0.09 -0.79 -16.31
CA ASP A 24 0.69 -0.50 -15.01
C ASP A 24 0.53 -1.66 -14.01
N ARG A 25 1.59 -1.91 -13.27
CA ARG A 25 1.64 -2.79 -12.10
C ARG A 25 1.88 -1.92 -10.88
N ILE A 26 0.83 -1.72 -10.08
CA ILE A 26 0.84 -0.77 -8.97
C ILE A 26 0.93 -1.53 -7.65
N LEU A 27 1.90 -1.14 -6.82
CA LEU A 27 2.05 -1.63 -5.45
C LEU A 27 1.43 -0.64 -4.46
N LEU A 28 0.45 -1.09 -3.68
CA LEU A 28 -0.20 -0.30 -2.65
C LEU A 28 0.50 -0.46 -1.29
N GLY A 29 0.80 0.67 -0.63
CA GLY A 29 1.27 0.70 0.75
C GLY A 29 0.13 0.45 1.75
N ALA A 30 0.04 -0.77 2.29
CA ALA A 30 -1.02 -1.17 3.21
C ALA A 30 -0.65 -0.92 4.67
N SER A 31 -0.75 0.35 5.11
CA SER A 31 -0.59 0.70 6.54
C SER A 31 -1.77 0.27 7.40
N GLY A 32 -2.94 0.14 6.78
CA GLY A 32 -4.23 -0.12 7.43
C GLY A 32 -4.85 1.10 8.10
N GLY A 33 -4.29 2.29 7.89
CA GLY A 33 -4.97 3.56 8.16
C GLY A 33 -6.09 3.85 7.15
N LYS A 34 -6.99 4.76 7.51
CA LYS A 34 -8.17 5.13 6.70
C LYS A 34 -7.80 5.54 5.27
N ASP A 35 -6.68 6.23 5.06
CA ASP A 35 -6.28 6.76 3.76
C ASP A 35 -5.85 5.62 2.83
N SER A 36 -4.91 4.77 3.27
CA SER A 36 -4.48 3.60 2.48
C SER A 36 -5.62 2.62 2.21
N THR A 37 -6.52 2.43 3.18
CA THR A 37 -7.65 1.52 3.06
C THR A 37 -8.70 2.06 2.09
N THR A 38 -8.97 3.37 2.13
CA THR A 38 -9.88 4.05 1.19
C THR A 38 -9.33 4.02 -0.22
N LEU A 39 -8.02 4.25 -0.39
CA LEU A 39 -7.36 4.18 -1.69
C LEU A 39 -7.45 2.76 -2.29
N ALA A 40 -7.12 1.73 -1.51
CA ALA A 40 -7.22 0.34 -1.95
C ALA A 40 -8.67 -0.04 -2.33
N TRP A 41 -9.64 0.35 -1.51
CA TRP A 41 -11.06 0.14 -1.81
C TRP A 41 -11.48 0.79 -3.14
N ALA A 42 -11.12 2.06 -3.35
CA ALA A 42 -11.49 2.81 -4.55
C ALA A 42 -10.82 2.23 -5.81
N LEU A 43 -9.54 1.87 -5.74
CA LEU A 43 -8.82 1.28 -6.88
C LEU A 43 -9.28 -0.15 -7.17
N GLY A 44 -9.55 -0.96 -6.14
CA GLY A 44 -10.10 -2.31 -6.30
C GLY A 44 -11.48 -2.30 -6.98
N ARG A 45 -12.32 -1.32 -6.64
CA ARG A 45 -13.59 -1.11 -7.34
C ARG A 45 -13.41 -0.64 -8.78
N ARG A 46 -12.46 0.27 -9.02
CA ARG A 46 -12.15 0.77 -10.37
C ARG A 46 -11.60 -0.32 -11.29
N LYS A 47 -10.86 -1.30 -10.75
CA LYS A 47 -10.35 -2.46 -11.51
C LYS A 47 -11.48 -3.18 -12.29
N LYS A 48 -12.72 -3.15 -11.79
CA LYS A 48 -13.90 -3.74 -12.47
C LYS A 48 -14.29 -3.04 -13.77
N TRP A 49 -13.80 -1.82 -14.01
CA TRP A 49 -14.14 -1.03 -15.21
C TRP A 49 -13.21 -1.29 -16.38
N ASN A 50 -12.11 -2.03 -16.15
CA ASN A 50 -11.17 -2.52 -17.17
C ASN A 50 -10.58 -1.44 -18.12
N ALA A 51 -10.56 -0.16 -17.70
CA ALA A 51 -10.04 0.95 -18.50
C ALA A 51 -9.48 2.08 -17.61
N PRO A 52 -8.16 2.38 -17.69
CA PRO A 52 -7.11 1.55 -18.30
C PRO A 52 -7.01 0.18 -17.61
N ALA A 53 -6.45 -0.82 -18.29
CA ALA A 53 -6.16 -2.12 -17.67
C ALA A 53 -4.87 -2.01 -16.84
N PHE A 54 -4.93 -2.34 -15.55
CA PHE A 54 -3.80 -2.32 -14.62
C PHE A 54 -3.90 -3.44 -13.59
N GLU A 55 -2.75 -3.81 -13.02
CA GLU A 55 -2.64 -4.79 -11.94
C GLU A 55 -2.43 -4.07 -10.60
N LEU A 56 -3.03 -4.62 -9.54
CA LEU A 56 -2.85 -4.17 -8.16
C LEU A 56 -2.26 -5.29 -7.33
N SER A 57 -1.27 -4.95 -6.51
CA SER A 57 -0.84 -5.74 -5.36
C SER A 57 -0.64 -4.81 -4.18
N ALA A 58 -0.57 -5.34 -2.97
CA ALA A 58 -0.39 -4.55 -1.77
C ALA A 58 0.70 -5.13 -0.88
N LEU A 59 1.46 -4.25 -0.24
CA LEU A 59 2.47 -4.62 0.74
C LEU A 59 2.20 -3.91 2.06
N ARG A 60 2.08 -4.71 3.10
CA ARG A 60 2.14 -4.29 4.48
C ARG A 60 3.56 -4.48 5.00
N ILE A 61 4.13 -3.45 5.59
CA ILE A 61 5.41 -3.54 6.31
C ILE A 61 5.11 -3.64 7.80
N ALA A 62 5.30 -4.82 8.37
CA ALA A 62 5.27 -5.06 9.80
C ALA A 62 6.66 -4.78 10.37
N SER A 63 6.74 -4.00 11.45
CA SER A 63 8.02 -3.68 12.08
C SER A 63 8.00 -3.98 13.57
N ASP A 64 9.17 -4.28 14.11
CA ASP A 64 9.51 -4.42 15.53
C ASP A 64 9.39 -3.11 16.35
N VAL A 65 9.07 -1.98 15.71
CA VAL A 65 8.82 -0.69 16.38
C VAL A 65 7.68 -0.81 17.41
N PRO A 66 7.94 -0.56 18.71
CA PRO A 66 6.93 -0.60 19.75
C PRO A 66 5.76 0.34 19.45
N GLY A 67 4.53 -0.16 19.50
CA GLY A 67 3.31 0.61 19.20
C GLY A 67 3.13 1.00 17.71
N GLY A 68 4.11 0.71 16.85
CA GLY A 68 4.05 0.98 15.41
C GLY A 68 3.55 -0.19 14.56
N GLY A 69 3.28 -1.33 15.21
CA GLY A 69 2.70 -2.53 14.60
C GLY A 69 1.18 -2.58 14.79
N MET A 70 0.48 -3.14 13.82
CA MET A 70 -0.94 -3.45 13.95
C MET A 70 -1.11 -4.87 14.50
N GLY A 71 -1.89 -5.01 15.57
CA GLY A 71 -2.15 -6.31 16.21
C GLY A 71 -2.78 -7.35 15.28
N SER A 72 -2.64 -8.63 15.63
CA SER A 72 -3.03 -9.78 14.81
C SER A 72 -4.48 -9.73 14.30
N ALA A 73 -5.44 -9.41 15.18
CA ALA A 73 -6.85 -9.31 14.80
C ALA A 73 -7.12 -8.20 13.77
N ALA A 74 -6.44 -7.06 13.87
CA ALA A 74 -6.57 -5.98 12.90
C ALA A 74 -5.88 -6.32 11.58
N ALA A 75 -4.75 -7.03 11.62
CA ALA A 75 -4.06 -7.51 10.41
C ALA A 75 -4.94 -8.52 9.64
N GLN A 76 -5.63 -9.43 10.34
CA GLN A 76 -6.57 -10.37 9.73
C GLN A 76 -7.75 -9.66 9.07
N ARG A 77 -8.34 -8.65 9.74
CA ARG A 77 -9.41 -7.84 9.13
C ARG A 77 -8.93 -7.09 7.89
N LEU A 78 -7.72 -6.55 7.92
CA LEU A 78 -7.13 -5.88 6.77
C LEU A 78 -6.95 -6.86 5.61
N ALA A 79 -6.43 -8.07 5.86
CA ALA A 79 -6.29 -9.09 4.84
C ALA A 79 -7.64 -9.48 4.21
N ALA A 80 -8.68 -9.67 5.02
CA ALA A 80 -10.02 -9.99 4.53
C ALA A 80 -10.61 -8.90 3.62
N LEU A 81 -10.39 -7.61 3.94
CA LEU A 81 -10.83 -6.50 3.09
C LEU A 81 -10.11 -6.50 1.73
N TYR A 82 -8.79 -6.72 1.72
CA TYR A 82 -8.01 -6.75 0.48
C TYR A 82 -8.39 -7.95 -0.39
N GLU A 83 -8.67 -9.10 0.22
CA GLU A 83 -9.20 -10.28 -0.45
C GLU A 83 -10.57 -9.99 -1.10
N GLU A 84 -11.51 -9.38 -0.35
CA GLU A 84 -12.82 -8.95 -0.87
C GLU A 84 -12.70 -8.03 -2.09
N TRP A 85 -11.68 -7.16 -2.11
CA TRP A 85 -11.43 -6.23 -3.21
C TRP A 85 -10.61 -6.84 -4.35
N GLY A 86 -10.21 -8.10 -4.25
CA GLY A 86 -9.41 -8.79 -5.26
C GLY A 86 -8.00 -8.20 -5.43
N ILE A 87 -7.41 -7.74 -4.32
CA ILE A 87 -6.06 -7.18 -4.26
C ILE A 87 -5.19 -8.11 -3.39
N PRO A 88 -4.18 -8.79 -3.98
CA PRO A 88 -3.23 -9.60 -3.20
C PRO A 88 -2.50 -8.75 -2.16
N LEU A 89 -2.62 -9.11 -0.88
CA LEU A 89 -1.93 -8.45 0.23
C LEU A 89 -0.78 -9.33 0.73
N HIS A 90 0.44 -8.79 0.67
CA HIS A 90 1.64 -9.40 1.23
C HIS A 90 2.05 -8.68 2.51
N THR A 91 2.65 -9.41 3.44
CA THR A 91 3.25 -8.83 4.65
C THR A 91 4.73 -9.12 4.67
N LEU A 92 5.53 -8.08 4.87
CA LEU A 92 6.97 -8.16 5.06
C LEU A 92 7.30 -7.73 6.48
N GLU A 93 7.96 -8.61 7.23
CA GLU A 93 8.50 -8.29 8.54
C GLU A 93 9.88 -7.65 8.39
N VAL A 94 10.04 -6.47 8.97
CA VAL A 94 11.25 -5.65 8.86
C VAL A 94 11.71 -5.28 10.27
N PRO A 95 12.88 -5.77 10.70
CA PRO A 95 13.43 -5.44 12.01
C PRO A 95 14.10 -4.05 11.96
N ILE A 96 13.29 -2.99 12.02
CA ILE A 96 13.72 -1.59 11.88
C ILE A 96 14.55 -1.15 13.09
N VAL A 97 14.20 -1.61 14.29
CA VAL A 97 14.89 -1.30 15.53
C VAL A 97 16.23 -2.04 15.59
N GLU A 98 16.27 -3.32 15.22
CA GLU A 98 17.51 -4.10 15.22
C GLU A 98 18.54 -3.59 14.19
N ARG A 99 18.10 -2.93 13.11
CA ARG A 99 18.98 -2.30 12.12
C ARG A 99 19.68 -1.03 12.61
N LEU A 100 19.36 -0.53 13.81
CA LEU A 100 20.02 0.65 14.36
C LEU A 100 21.49 0.36 14.66
N LYS A 101 22.36 1.32 14.32
CA LYS A 101 23.76 1.24 14.71
C LYS A 101 23.89 1.40 16.23
N PRO A 102 24.89 0.77 16.86
CA PRO A 102 25.17 0.96 18.27
C PRO A 102 25.25 2.45 18.64
N GLY A 103 24.57 2.83 19.72
CA GLY A 103 24.53 4.22 20.21
C GLY A 103 23.55 5.15 19.47
N GLN A 104 22.88 4.69 18.41
CA GLN A 104 21.85 5.47 17.72
C GLN A 104 20.47 5.22 18.31
N ARG A 105 19.61 6.25 18.25
CA ARG A 105 18.20 6.16 18.66
C ARG A 105 17.30 6.16 17.43
N MET A 106 16.21 5.41 17.52
CA MET A 106 15.16 5.44 16.51
C MET A 106 14.52 6.83 16.44
N ASN A 107 14.24 7.30 15.22
CA ASN A 107 13.42 8.47 14.97
C ASN A 107 12.50 8.25 13.76
N CYS A 108 11.54 9.16 13.54
CA CYS A 108 10.57 9.05 12.45
C CYS A 108 11.23 9.03 11.07
N TYR A 109 12.36 9.74 10.91
CA TYR A 109 13.13 9.74 9.66
C TYR A 109 13.72 8.36 9.35
N TRP A 110 14.33 7.69 10.34
CA TRP A 110 14.87 6.34 10.19
C TRP A 110 13.77 5.33 9.87
N CYS A 111 12.69 5.33 10.65
CA CYS A 111 11.57 4.40 10.45
C CYS A 111 10.94 4.56 9.05
N SER A 112 10.64 5.79 8.65
CA SER A 112 10.08 6.07 7.31
C SER A 112 11.03 5.69 6.18
N THR A 113 12.33 5.96 6.34
CA THR A 113 13.36 5.61 5.35
C THR A 113 13.48 4.09 5.18
N GLN A 114 13.52 3.33 6.27
CA GLN A 114 13.58 1.87 6.22
C GLN A 114 12.33 1.29 5.55
N ARG A 115 11.13 1.74 5.96
CA ARG A 115 9.87 1.30 5.33
C ARG A 115 9.82 1.62 3.85
N ARG A 116 10.20 2.84 3.44
CA ARG A 116 10.27 3.22 2.03
C ARG A 116 11.27 2.37 1.25
N THR A 117 12.43 2.08 1.84
CA THR A 117 13.47 1.26 1.20
C THR A 117 12.94 -0.14 0.89
N GLU A 118 12.28 -0.79 1.85
CA GLU A 118 11.73 -2.13 1.64
C GLU A 118 10.54 -2.13 0.67
N LEU A 119 9.70 -1.09 0.70
CA LEU A 119 8.61 -0.92 -0.26
C LEU A 119 9.14 -0.80 -1.70
N LEU A 120 10.18 0.00 -1.92
CA LEU A 120 10.83 0.16 -3.22
C LEU A 120 11.48 -1.14 -3.69
N ARG A 121 12.19 -1.85 -2.79
CA ARG A 121 12.80 -3.15 -3.11
C ARG A 121 11.76 -4.18 -3.54
N TYR A 122 10.66 -4.26 -2.79
CA TYR A 122 9.57 -5.17 -3.12
C TYR A 122 8.91 -4.81 -4.46
N ALA A 123 8.67 -3.52 -4.72
CA ALA A 123 8.13 -3.05 -5.99
C ALA A 123 9.03 -3.46 -7.17
N MET A 124 10.35 -3.25 -7.04
CA MET A 124 11.31 -3.65 -8.06
C MET A 124 11.33 -5.17 -8.28
N ASP A 125 11.33 -5.97 -7.21
CA ASP A 125 11.32 -7.44 -7.29
C ASP A 125 10.06 -7.99 -7.98
N LYS A 126 8.90 -7.36 -7.76
CA LYS A 126 7.62 -7.76 -8.38
C LYS A 126 7.36 -7.10 -9.73
N GLY A 127 8.29 -6.29 -10.23
CA GLY A 127 8.12 -5.55 -11.48
C GLY A 127 6.99 -4.52 -11.42
N CYS A 128 6.68 -4.00 -10.24
CA CYS A 128 5.74 -2.89 -10.07
C CYS A 128 6.42 -1.59 -10.50
N ASN A 129 5.88 -0.94 -11.53
CA ASN A 129 6.41 0.32 -12.04
C ASN A 129 5.85 1.55 -11.32
N LYS A 130 4.81 1.39 -10.49
CA LYS A 130 4.22 2.47 -9.68
C LYS A 130 3.96 2.03 -8.24
N ILE A 131 4.00 2.99 -7.32
CA ILE A 131 3.68 2.81 -5.90
C ILE A 131 2.62 3.84 -5.52
N ALA A 132 1.63 3.41 -4.75
CA ALA A 132 0.53 4.25 -4.28
C ALA A 132 0.24 4.02 -2.78
#